data_AF-A0A2R6T6K8-F1
#
_entry.id   AF-A0A2R6T6K8-F1
#
_cell.length_a   1.000
_cell.length_b   1.000
_cell.length_c   1.000
_cell.angle_alpha   90.00
_cell.angle_beta   90.00
_cell.angle_gamma   90.00
#
_symmetry.space_group_name_H-M   'P 1'
#
loop_
_entity.id
_entity.type
_entity.pdbx_description
1 polymer ?
#
loop_
_entity_poly.entity_id
_entity_poly.type
_entity_poly.pdbx_seq_one_letter_code
_entity_poly.pdbx_strand_id
1 'polypeptide(L)'
;MEKKDVSKFRVSSKEDLNTKVSKSSFCSVELKPLDIEINPTQTTRPIITNIEGILKRIKISLSGLEDNERKKEILNYIERVKKGEEELTIILRDPLGESYIGEKDG
;
A
#
# COMPACT_ATOMS: atom_id res chain seq x y z
N MET A 1 5.54 -16.02 -21.01
CA MET A 1 5.60 -14.70 -20.35
C MET A 1 5.49 -14.98 -18.85
N GLU A 2 6.59 -14.87 -18.10
CA GLU A 2 6.54 -15.06 -16.65
C GLU A 2 5.67 -13.95 -16.03
N LYS A 3 4.62 -14.35 -15.32
CA LYS A 3 3.80 -13.40 -14.57
C LYS A 3 4.61 -12.99 -13.34
N LYS A 4 4.89 -11.69 -13.18
CA LYS A 4 5.39 -11.17 -11.91
C LYS A 4 4.23 -11.22 -10.92
N ASP A 5 4.33 -12.14 -9.97
CA ASP A 5 3.46 -12.25 -8.82
C ASP A 5 3.75 -11.17 -7.76
N VAL A 6 4.93 -10.53 -7.83
CA VAL A 6 5.34 -9.47 -6.91
C VAL A 6 5.65 -8.17 -7.63
N SER A 7 5.02 -7.07 -7.18
CA SER A 7 5.34 -5.70 -7.55
C SER A 7 5.72 -4.90 -6.30
N LYS A 8 6.80 -4.13 -6.35
CA LYS A 8 7.28 -3.34 -5.21
C LYS A 8 7.58 -1.91 -5.62
N PHE A 9 7.33 -0.97 -4.72
CA PHE A 9 7.61 0.45 -4.94
C PHE A 9 8.06 1.12 -3.65
N ARG A 10 9.17 1.86 -3.73
CA ARG A 10 9.69 2.66 -2.61
C ARG A 10 9.21 4.09 -2.76
N VAL A 11 8.41 4.52 -1.80
CA VAL A 11 7.97 5.89 -1.59
C VAL A 11 9.06 6.62 -0.84
N SER A 12 9.66 7.63 -1.48
CA SER A 12 10.72 8.47 -0.92
C SER A 12 10.44 9.97 -1.06
N SER A 13 9.40 10.35 -1.79
CA SER A 13 8.96 11.74 -1.94
C SER A 13 7.44 11.87 -1.89
N LYS A 14 6.94 13.12 -1.83
CA LYS A 14 5.50 13.39 -1.93
C LYS A 14 4.94 13.05 -3.31
N GLU A 15 5.74 13.19 -4.36
CA GLU A 15 5.32 12.96 -5.75
C GLU A 15 4.99 11.49 -6.00
N ASP A 16 5.76 10.60 -5.36
CA ASP A 16 5.54 9.15 -5.36
C ASP A 16 4.14 8.75 -4.88
N LEU A 17 3.49 9.56 -4.05
CA LEU A 17 2.13 9.27 -3.56
C LEU A 17 1.11 9.23 -4.72
N ASN A 18 1.42 9.88 -5.84
CA ASN A 18 0.59 9.91 -7.04
C ASN A 18 0.80 8.70 -7.97
N THR A 19 1.81 7.86 -7.72
CA THR A 19 2.07 6.67 -8.53
C THR A 19 0.84 5.78 -8.58
N LYS A 20 0.38 5.45 -9.79
CA LYS A 20 -0.81 4.63 -10.02
C LYS A 20 -0.61 3.21 -9.51
N VAL A 21 -1.68 2.65 -8.96
CA VAL A 21 -1.73 1.28 -8.45
C VAL A 21 -2.98 0.63 -9.03
N SER A 22 -2.79 -0.48 -9.75
CA SER A 22 -3.88 -1.40 -10.08
C SER A 22 -3.76 -2.61 -9.16
N LYS A 23 -4.81 -2.86 -8.38
CA LYS A 23 -4.85 -3.96 -7.43
C LYS A 23 -6.02 -4.88 -7.77
N SER A 24 -5.75 -6.16 -7.96
CA SER A 24 -6.76 -7.20 -8.18
C SER A 24 -7.49 -7.59 -6.89
N SER A 25 -8.54 -8.40 -7.02
CA SER A 25 -9.27 -8.98 -5.88
C SER A 25 -8.45 -9.95 -5.05
N PHE A 26 -7.41 -10.56 -5.63
CA PHE A 26 -6.59 -11.61 -5.00
C PHE A 26 -5.25 -11.11 -4.49
N CYS A 27 -4.96 -9.82 -4.66
CA CYS A 27 -3.71 -9.22 -4.25
C CYS A 27 -3.67 -8.91 -2.75
N SER A 28 -2.58 -9.27 -2.08
CA SER A 28 -2.22 -8.76 -0.75
C SER A 28 -1.30 -7.55 -0.85
N VAL A 29 -1.38 -6.67 0.15
CA VAL A 29 -0.58 -5.43 0.24
C VAL A 29 0.24 -5.48 1.51
N GLU A 30 1.54 -5.30 1.39
CA GLU A 30 2.46 -5.21 2.53
C GLU A 30 3.14 -3.83 2.58
N LEU A 31 3.29 -3.30 3.79
CA LEU A 31 4.00 -2.05 4.08
C LEU A 31 5.23 -2.28 4.95
N LYS A 32 6.42 -1.94 4.44
CA LYS A 32 7.68 -1.95 5.20
C LYS A 32 8.18 -0.53 5.50
N PRO A 33 8.69 -0.25 6.71
CA PRO A 33 9.01 -1.18 7.81
C PRO A 33 7.85 -1.42 8.81
N LEU A 34 6.65 -0.95 8.51
CA LEU A 34 5.51 -1.01 9.44
C LEU A 34 5.05 -2.44 9.81
N ASP A 35 5.49 -3.45 9.06
CA ASP A 35 5.12 -4.86 9.24
C ASP A 35 3.58 -5.05 9.21
N ILE A 36 2.95 -4.34 8.26
CA ILE A 36 1.52 -4.44 8.01
C ILE A 36 1.33 -5.25 6.75
N GLU A 37 0.50 -6.28 6.83
CA GLU A 37 0.02 -7.03 5.68
C GLU A 37 -1.51 -7.01 5.65
N ILE A 38 -2.06 -6.74 4.46
CA ILE A 38 -3.49 -6.76 4.19
C ILE A 38 -3.75 -7.84 3.16
N ASN A 39 -4.42 -8.89 3.61
CA ASN A 39 -4.82 -9.99 2.76
C ASN A 39 -6.19 -9.74 2.14
N PRO A 40 -6.42 -10.21 0.90
CA PRO A 40 -7.73 -10.14 0.27
C PRO A 40 -8.75 -10.98 1.05
N THR A 41 -9.98 -10.51 1.08
CA THR A 41 -11.16 -11.20 1.63
C THR A 41 -12.16 -11.51 0.53
N GLN A 42 -13.18 -12.32 0.84
CA GLN A 42 -14.27 -12.66 -0.11
C GLN A 42 -14.98 -11.45 -0.72
N THR A 43 -14.95 -10.29 -0.05
CA THR A 43 -15.60 -9.05 -0.50
C THR A 43 -14.63 -8.07 -1.17
N THR A 44 -13.34 -8.43 -1.30
CA THR A 44 -12.34 -7.57 -1.93
C THR A 44 -12.62 -7.47 -3.42
N ARG A 45 -12.72 -6.22 -3.91
CA ARG A 45 -12.92 -5.91 -5.33
C ARG A 45 -11.64 -5.37 -5.95
N PRO A 46 -11.46 -5.51 -7.29
CA PRO A 46 -10.37 -4.85 -7.98
C PRO A 46 -10.53 -3.34 -7.86
N ILE A 47 -9.40 -2.63 -7.72
CA ILE A 47 -9.37 -1.17 -7.65
C ILE A 47 -8.23 -0.61 -8.48
N ILE A 48 -8.50 0.51 -9.14
CA ILE A 48 -7.47 1.38 -9.73
C ILE A 48 -7.40 2.62 -8.85
N THR A 49 -6.20 2.92 -8.35
CA THR A 49 -5.96 4.01 -7.41
C THR A 49 -4.51 4.52 -7.54
N ASN A 50 -3.99 5.18 -6.51
CA ASN A 50 -2.59 5.55 -6.37
C ASN A 50 -2.09 5.15 -4.97
N ILE A 51 -0.80 5.37 -4.71
CA ILE A 51 -0.17 5.08 -3.42
C ILE A 51 -0.88 5.79 -2.26
N GLU A 52 -1.25 7.07 -2.41
CA GLU A 52 -2.00 7.78 -1.38
C GLU A 52 -3.34 7.09 -1.06
N GLY A 53 -4.05 6.65 -2.10
CA GLY A 53 -5.32 5.94 -1.98
C GLY A 53 -5.19 4.60 -1.25
N ILE A 54 -4.08 3.88 -1.46
CA ILE A 54 -3.75 2.69 -0.67
C ILE A 54 -3.57 3.07 0.80
N LEU A 55 -2.69 4.02 1.13
CA LEU A 55 -2.44 4.44 2.51
C LEU A 55 -3.71 4.93 3.22
N LYS A 56 -4.57 5.67 2.52
CA LYS A 56 -5.87 6.13 3.05
C LYS A 56 -6.76 4.95 3.45
N ARG A 57 -6.83 3.89 2.64
CA ARG A 57 -7.62 2.69 2.95
C ARG A 57 -7.08 1.98 4.18
N ILE A 58 -5.76 1.90 4.31
CA ILE A 58 -5.09 1.31 5.49
C ILE A 58 -5.47 2.07 6.75
N LYS A 59 -5.42 3.41 6.73
CA LYS A 59 -5.89 4.24 7.84
C LYS A 59 -7.34 3.98 8.21
N ILE A 60 -8.23 3.83 7.22
CA ILE A 60 -9.64 3.51 7.44
C ILE A 60 -9.78 2.14 8.10
N SER A 61 -9.06 1.12 7.62
CA SER A 61 -9.07 -0.22 8.23
C SER A 61 -8.61 -0.18 9.69
N LEU A 62 -7.58 0.60 10.01
CA LEU A 62 -7.11 0.78 11.39
C LEU A 62 -8.10 1.56 12.27
N SER A 63 -8.93 2.44 11.70
CA SER A 63 -9.87 3.25 12.48
C SER A 63 -10.89 2.41 13.25
N GLY A 64 -11.25 1.22 12.74
CA GLY A 64 -12.18 0.29 13.39
C GLY A 64 -11.55 -0.61 14.46
N LEU A 65 -10.23 -0.56 14.66
CA LEU A 65 -9.53 -1.29 15.72
C LEU A 65 -9.49 -0.49 17.01
N GLU A 66 -9.36 -1.17 18.15
CA GLU A 66 -9.14 -0.53 19.45
C GLU A 66 -7.96 0.46 19.40
N ASP A 67 -8.08 1.56 20.13
CA ASP A 67 -7.01 2.53 20.19
C ASP A 67 -5.88 2.03 21.10
N ASN A 68 -4.68 1.96 20.55
CA ASN A 68 -3.47 1.54 21.26
C ASN A 68 -2.24 2.25 20.69
N GLU A 69 -1.12 2.20 21.42
CA GLU A 69 0.11 2.89 21.03
C GLU A 69 0.61 2.45 19.65
N ARG A 70 0.51 1.16 19.31
CA ARG A 70 0.93 0.65 18.01
C ARG A 70 0.13 1.27 16.86
N LYS A 71 -1.19 1.39 17.01
CA LYS A 71 -2.06 2.06 16.03
C LYS A 71 -1.66 3.51 15.85
N LYS A 72 -1.39 4.24 16.94
CA LYS A 72 -0.95 5.65 16.88
C LYS A 72 0.41 5.78 16.17
N GLU A 73 1.37 4.91 16.48
CA GLU A 73 2.67 4.86 15.80
C GLU A 73 2.51 4.69 14.28
N ILE A 74 1.70 3.72 13.86
CA ILE A 74 1.44 3.44 12.44
C ILE A 74 0.80 4.65 11.77
N LEU A 75 -0.23 5.25 12.37
CA LEU A 75 -0.91 6.41 11.81
C LEU A 75 0.05 7.60 11.69
N ASN A 76 0.85 7.87 12.71
CA ASN A 76 1.86 8.93 12.69
C ASN A 76 2.93 8.69 11.63
N TYR A 77 3.38 7.44 11.46
CA TYR A 77 4.35 7.08 10.42
C TYR A 77 3.78 7.33 9.03
N ILE A 78 2.54 6.90 8.76
CA ILE A 78 1.86 7.16 7.48
C ILE A 78 1.78 8.66 7.21
N GLU A 79 1.48 9.49 8.21
CA GLU A 79 1.46 10.94 8.03
C GLU A 79 2.85 11.53 7.69
N ARG A 80 3.93 11.02 8.30
CA ARG A 80 5.30 11.44 7.95
C ARG A 80 5.69 11.03 6.53
N VAL A 81 5.32 9.81 6.10
CA VAL A 81 5.50 9.36 4.71
C VAL A 81 4.76 10.28 3.74
N LYS A 82 3.51 10.66 4.06
CA LYS A 82 2.74 11.61 3.25
C LYS A 82 3.40 12.99 3.15
N LYS A 83 4.18 13.38 4.16
CA LYS A 83 4.95 14.62 4.17
C LYS A 83 6.32 14.50 3.51
N GLY A 84 6.72 13.30 3.07
CA GLY A 84 8.06 13.04 2.53
C GLY A 84 9.16 13.09 3.60
N GLU A 85 8.79 12.94 4.88
CA GLU A 85 9.71 12.94 6.02
C GLU A 85 10.22 11.53 6.34
N GLU A 86 9.55 10.50 5.82
CA GLU A 86 9.87 9.08 6.02
C GLU A 86 9.68 8.34 4.70
N GLU A 87 10.41 7.23 4.54
CA GLU A 87 10.28 6.37 3.38
C GLU A 87 9.46 5.12 3.68
N LEU A 88 8.71 4.63 2.70
CA LEU A 88 7.92 3.41 2.85
C LEU A 88 8.08 2.54 1.62
N THR A 89 8.16 1.22 1.80
CA THR A 89 8.06 0.29 0.68
C THR A 89 6.68 -0.37 0.68
N ILE A 90 5.97 -0.24 -0.44
CA ILE A 90 4.73 -0.95 -0.71
C ILE A 90 5.05 -2.17 -1.57
N ILE A 91 4.54 -3.33 -1.17
CA ILE A 91 4.68 -4.57 -1.91
C ILE A 91 3.28 -5.11 -2.20
N LEU A 92 2.99 -5.35 -3.47
CA LEU A 92 1.83 -6.10 -3.92
C LEU A 92 2.27 -7.53 -4.20
N ARG A 93 1.62 -8.50 -3.55
CA ARG A 93 1.70 -9.91 -3.95
C ARG A 93 0.38 -10.30 -4.57
N ASP A 94 0.39 -10.71 -5.82
CA ASP A 94 -0.79 -11.13 -6.56
C ASP A 94 -0.52 -12.48 -7.23
N PRO A 95 -1.12 -13.58 -6.73
CA PRO A 95 -0.89 -14.91 -7.29
C PRO A 95 -1.34 -15.02 -8.75
N LEU A 96 -2.22 -14.13 -9.22
CA LEU A 96 -2.70 -14.13 -10.60
C LEU A 96 -1.90 -13.20 -11.53
N GLY A 97 -1.01 -12.37 -10.97
CA GLY A 97 -0.16 -11.43 -11.72
C GLY A 97 -0.94 -10.32 -12.43
N GLU A 98 -2.10 -9.91 -11.88
CA GLU A 98 -2.97 -8.88 -12.47
C GLU A 98 -2.80 -7.50 -11.82
N SER A 99 -2.05 -7.45 -10.71
CA SER A 99 -1.75 -6.22 -9.99
C SER A 99 -0.41 -5.62 -10.42
N TYR A 100 -0.33 -4.29 -10.44
CA TYR A 100 0.89 -3.57 -10.76
C TYR A 100 0.95 -2.22 -10.04
N ILE A 101 2.16 -1.77 -9.75
CA ILE A 101 2.46 -0.38 -9.35
C ILE A 101 3.12 0.29 -10.55
N GLY A 102 2.71 1.51 -10.87
CA GLY A 102 3.32 2.32 -11.93
C GLY A 102 4.80 2.58 -11.68
N GLU A 103 5.52 2.89 -12.75
CA GLU A 103 6.92 3.28 -12.67
C GLU A 103 7.04 4.74 -12.20
N LYS A 104 8.21 5.12 -11.67
CA LYS A 104 8.51 6.54 -11.48
C LYS A 104 8.71 7.14 -12.86
N ASP A 105 7.97 8.19 -13.18
CA ASP A 105 8.39 9.10 -14.24
C ASP A 105 9.77 9.65 -13.83
N GLY A 106 10.77 9.40 -14.67
CA GLY A 106 12.18 9.76 -14.43
C GLY A 106 12.47 11.23 -14.63
#